data_AF-A0A7C8Z9B0-F1
#
_entry.id   AF-A0A7C8Z9B0-F1
#
_cell.length_a   1.000
_cell.length_b   1.000
_cell.length_c   1.000
_cell.angle_alpha   90.00
_cell.angle_beta   90.00
_cell.angle_gamma   90.00
#
_symmetry.space_group_name_H-M   'P 1'
#
loop_
_entity.id
_entity.type
_entity.pdbx_description
1 polymer ?
#
loop_
_entity_poly.entity_id
_entity_poly.type
_entity_poly.pdbx_seq_one_letter_code
_entity_poly.pdbx_strand_id
1 'polypeptide(L)'
;FRLASLTSCSARLSNQIGLHAAVEAAAEFLNKAVKPVMVGGPKLRVAKAREAFVDLADASGYALAIMPSAKGLVPEHHPHFIGTYWGAASTAFCAEIVESADAYIFAGPIFNDYSSVGYSLLLKKDKAIIVEPDRVVIGNGPAFGCVLMKDFLRGLAKKIKKNTTAYKNYSRIFVPEG
;
A
#
# COMPACT_ATOMS: atom_id res chain seq x y z
N PHE A 1 36.51 -4.12 22.25
CA PHE A 1 35.19 -4.48 21.71
C PHE A 1 34.45 -3.21 21.33
N ARG A 2 34.43 -2.89 20.02
CA ARG A 2 33.82 -1.66 19.48
C ARG A 2 32.29 -1.74 19.62
N LEU A 3 31.71 -0.79 20.35
CA LEU A 3 30.29 -0.45 20.18
C LEU A 3 30.12 0.12 18.77
N ALA A 4 29.37 -0.58 17.92
CA ALA A 4 28.87 0.00 16.68
C ALA A 4 27.82 1.06 17.03
N SER A 5 28.11 2.28 16.61
CA SER A 5 27.30 3.48 16.78
C SER A 5 25.89 3.29 16.22
N LEU A 6 24.89 3.70 16.99
CA LEU A 6 23.57 4.10 16.52
C LEU A 6 23.72 5.16 15.41
N THR A 7 23.62 4.75 14.16
CA THR A 7 23.44 5.70 13.05
C THR A 7 21.99 6.14 13.05
N SER A 8 21.73 7.28 13.69
CA SER A 8 20.52 8.04 13.38
C SER A 8 20.59 8.42 11.89
N CYS A 9 19.62 7.97 11.10
CA CYS A 9 19.47 8.39 9.71
C CYS A 9 19.06 9.88 9.71
N SER A 10 20.06 10.77 9.80
CA SER A 10 19.86 12.19 9.57
C SER A 10 19.90 12.45 8.06
N ALA A 11 18.90 13.22 7.60
CA ALA A 11 18.70 13.82 6.28
C ALA A 11 17.97 12.99 5.20
N ARG A 12 16.68 13.32 5.02
CA ARG A 12 15.95 13.63 3.75
C ARG A 12 16.11 12.76 2.48
N LEU A 13 16.90 11.69 2.48
CA LEU A 13 17.23 10.90 1.30
C LEU A 13 17.19 9.41 1.61
N SER A 14 16.76 8.61 0.64
CA SER A 14 16.76 7.15 0.73
C SER A 14 18.17 6.59 0.55
N ASN A 15 18.51 5.53 1.30
CA ASN A 15 19.65 4.66 0.99
C ASN A 15 19.41 4.01 -0.38
N GLN A 16 20.23 4.32 -1.39
CA GLN A 16 19.99 3.88 -2.77
C GLN A 16 20.06 2.36 -2.93
N ILE A 17 20.98 1.68 -2.21
CA ILE A 17 21.08 0.22 -2.25
C ILE A 17 19.83 -0.40 -1.63
N GLY A 18 19.41 0.11 -0.46
CA GLY A 18 18.21 -0.35 0.24
C GLY A 18 16.94 -0.08 -0.55
N LEU A 19 16.84 1.09 -1.20
CA LEU A 19 15.73 1.48 -2.07
C LEU A 19 15.63 0.53 -3.27
N HIS A 20 16.74 0.29 -3.97
CA HIS A 20 16.77 -0.62 -5.12
C HIS A 20 16.35 -2.04 -4.70
N ALA A 21 16.92 -2.57 -3.62
CA ALA A 21 16.56 -3.88 -3.10
C ALA A 21 15.09 -3.99 -2.68
N ALA A 22 14.56 -2.95 -2.01
CA ALA A 22 13.15 -2.89 -1.62
C ALA A 22 12.22 -2.89 -2.85
N VAL A 23 12.55 -2.07 -3.86
CA VAL A 23 11.76 -1.97 -5.10
C VAL A 23 11.76 -3.29 -5.87
N GLU A 24 12.91 -3.93 -6.04
CA GLU A 24 13.00 -5.22 -6.75
C GLU A 24 12.22 -6.31 -6.01
N ALA A 25 12.40 -6.44 -4.70
CA ALA A 25 11.68 -7.43 -3.91
C ALA A 25 10.16 -7.19 -3.91
N ALA A 26 9.73 -5.93 -3.84
CA ALA A 26 8.31 -5.57 -3.88
C ALA A 26 7.69 -5.81 -5.27
N ALA A 27 8.42 -5.48 -6.33
CA ALA A 27 7.99 -5.74 -7.70
C ALA A 27 7.88 -7.25 -7.96
N GLU A 28 8.86 -8.05 -7.53
CA GLU A 28 8.80 -9.50 -7.65
C GLU A 28 7.60 -10.08 -6.90
N PHE A 29 7.35 -9.62 -5.68
CA PHE A 29 6.23 -10.04 -4.85
C PHE A 29 4.88 -9.72 -5.51
N LEU A 30 4.69 -8.47 -5.95
CA LEU A 30 3.41 -8.01 -6.50
C LEU A 30 3.17 -8.52 -7.94
N ASN A 31 4.22 -8.67 -8.76
CA ASN A 31 4.06 -9.16 -10.13
C ASN A 31 3.70 -10.66 -10.21
N LYS A 32 3.86 -11.40 -9.12
CA LYS A 32 3.40 -12.80 -8.98
C LYS A 32 1.94 -12.90 -8.54
N ALA A 33 1.33 -11.81 -8.06
CA ALA A 33 -0.02 -11.80 -7.54
C ALA A 33 -1.07 -11.84 -8.66
N VAL A 34 -2.16 -12.57 -8.43
CA VAL A 34 -3.28 -12.69 -9.37
C VAL A 34 -4.18 -11.47 -9.27
N LYS A 35 -4.49 -10.99 -8.06
CA LYS A 35 -5.42 -9.88 -7.81
C LYS A 35 -4.90 -8.96 -6.69
N PRO A 36 -3.79 -8.25 -6.92
CA PRO A 36 -3.24 -7.31 -5.96
C PRO A 36 -4.13 -6.08 -5.76
N VAL A 37 -4.10 -5.52 -4.54
CA VAL A 37 -4.83 -4.30 -4.16
C VAL A 37 -3.90 -3.32 -3.46
N MET A 38 -4.24 -2.03 -3.51
CA MET A 38 -3.50 -0.98 -2.81
C MET A 38 -4.41 -0.16 -1.90
N VAL A 39 -3.92 0.15 -0.70
CA VAL A 39 -4.67 0.89 0.31
C VAL A 39 -3.83 2.05 0.84
N GLY A 40 -4.35 3.27 0.69
CA GLY A 40 -3.73 4.50 1.18
C GLY A 40 -4.07 4.77 2.64
N GLY A 41 -3.06 4.99 3.47
CA GLY A 41 -3.18 5.31 4.88
C GLY A 41 -2.83 6.77 5.21
N PRO A 42 -3.08 7.21 6.46
CA PRO A 42 -2.93 8.60 6.87
C PRO A 42 -1.49 9.12 6.78
N LYS A 43 -0.49 8.21 6.86
CA LYS A 43 0.92 8.63 6.81
C LYS A 43 1.39 9.05 5.41
N LEU A 44 0.58 8.86 4.36
CA LEU A 44 0.81 9.45 3.03
C LEU A 44 1.04 10.98 3.11
N ARG A 45 0.32 11.66 4.03
CA ARG A 45 0.45 13.10 4.24
C ARG A 45 1.83 13.48 4.78
N VAL A 46 2.26 12.84 5.87
CA VAL A 46 3.55 13.19 6.51
C VAL A 46 4.73 12.79 5.64
N ALA A 47 4.59 11.73 4.84
CA ALA A 47 5.59 11.27 3.89
C ALA A 47 5.63 12.08 2.57
N LYS A 48 4.70 13.03 2.37
CA LYS A 48 4.54 13.79 1.10
C LYS A 48 4.51 12.87 -0.13
N ALA A 49 3.79 11.75 -0.01
CA ALA A 49 3.82 10.64 -0.97
C ALA A 49 2.51 10.46 -1.74
N ARG A 50 1.57 11.41 -1.66
CA ARG A 50 0.26 11.35 -2.33
C ARG A 50 0.40 11.15 -3.84
N GLU A 51 1.18 12.01 -4.51
CA GLU A 51 1.42 11.93 -5.96
C GLU A 51 2.06 10.59 -6.33
N ALA A 52 3.12 10.20 -5.62
CA ALA A 52 3.80 8.93 -5.86
C ALA A 52 2.89 7.70 -5.69
N PHE A 53 1.91 7.78 -4.79
CA PHE A 53 0.91 6.74 -4.60
C PHE A 53 -0.11 6.70 -5.75
N VAL A 54 -0.52 7.86 -6.27
CA VAL A 54 -1.37 7.95 -7.46
C VAL A 54 -0.64 7.46 -8.71
N ASP A 55 0.62 7.87 -8.90
CA ASP A 55 1.46 7.39 -10.00
C ASP A 55 1.57 5.86 -10.02
N LEU A 56 1.68 5.24 -8.83
CA LEU A 56 1.66 3.78 -8.70
C LEU A 56 0.29 3.20 -9.04
N ALA A 57 -0.81 3.83 -8.65
CA ALA A 57 -2.16 3.39 -8.98
C ALA A 57 -2.39 3.41 -10.50
N ASP A 58 -1.95 4.46 -11.18
CA ASP A 58 -2.02 4.60 -12.64
C ASP A 58 -1.18 3.54 -13.36
N ALA A 59 0.07 3.35 -12.92
CA ALA A 59 1.00 2.38 -13.53
C ALA A 59 0.55 0.93 -13.31
N SER A 60 0.08 0.60 -12.10
CA SER A 60 -0.29 -0.76 -11.70
C SER A 60 -1.68 -1.16 -12.18
N GLY A 61 -2.61 -0.21 -12.27
CA GLY A 61 -4.02 -0.49 -12.55
C GLY A 61 -4.74 -1.23 -11.42
N TYR A 62 -4.19 -1.21 -10.20
CA TYR A 62 -4.74 -1.93 -9.05
C TYR A 62 -6.03 -1.29 -8.56
N ALA A 63 -6.88 -2.08 -7.90
CA ALA A 63 -7.98 -1.52 -7.12
C ALA A 63 -7.42 -0.68 -5.97
N LEU A 64 -7.91 0.55 -5.86
CA LEU A 64 -7.38 1.59 -4.99
C LEU A 64 -8.39 1.92 -3.89
N ALA A 65 -8.03 1.63 -2.65
CA ALA A 65 -8.83 2.00 -1.48
C ALA A 65 -8.06 2.97 -0.57
N ILE A 66 -8.75 3.54 0.43
CA ILE A 66 -8.14 4.33 1.50
C ILE A 66 -8.65 3.92 2.87
N MET A 67 -7.83 4.09 3.90
CA MET A 67 -8.30 3.98 5.29
C MET A 67 -9.16 5.22 5.66
N PRO A 68 -10.08 5.12 6.63
CA PRO A 68 -10.94 6.25 7.03
C PRO A 68 -10.17 7.53 7.36
N SER A 69 -9.07 7.40 8.10
CA SER A 69 -8.20 8.53 8.49
C SER A 69 -7.40 9.13 7.32
N ALA A 70 -7.48 8.53 6.13
CA ALA A 70 -6.83 8.97 4.90
C ALA A 70 -7.80 9.61 3.90
N LYS A 71 -9.06 9.86 4.29
CA LYS A 71 -10.05 10.58 3.46
C LYS A 71 -9.49 11.92 2.95
N GLY A 72 -9.66 12.18 1.66
CA GLY A 72 -9.13 13.37 0.98
C GLY A 72 -7.61 13.37 0.72
N LEU A 73 -6.87 12.30 1.02
CA LEU A 73 -5.44 12.19 0.69
C LEU A 73 -5.18 11.64 -0.72
N VAL A 74 -6.16 10.99 -1.32
CA VAL A 74 -6.09 10.35 -2.64
C VAL A 74 -7.28 10.84 -3.47
N PRO A 75 -7.13 11.07 -4.79
CA PRO A 75 -8.24 11.49 -5.65
C PRO A 75 -9.33 10.43 -5.72
N GLU A 76 -10.52 10.72 -5.19
CA GLU A 76 -11.65 9.77 -5.17
C GLU A 76 -12.32 9.59 -6.53
N HIS A 77 -12.05 10.50 -7.46
CA HIS A 77 -12.46 10.39 -8.86
C HIS A 77 -11.48 9.55 -9.71
N HIS A 78 -10.44 8.97 -9.09
CA HIS A 78 -9.53 8.08 -9.79
C HIS A 78 -10.30 6.85 -10.32
N PRO A 79 -10.09 6.41 -11.58
CA PRO A 79 -10.92 5.39 -12.20
C PRO A 79 -10.94 4.06 -11.44
N HIS A 80 -9.84 3.71 -10.77
CA HIS A 80 -9.75 2.48 -9.95
C HIS A 80 -10.08 2.66 -8.46
N PHE A 81 -10.59 3.83 -8.04
CA PHE A 81 -10.97 4.04 -6.65
C PHE A 81 -12.21 3.22 -6.29
N ILE A 82 -12.08 2.39 -5.25
CA ILE A 82 -13.15 1.47 -4.79
C ILE A 82 -13.74 1.87 -3.43
N GLY A 83 -13.27 2.98 -2.84
CA GLY A 83 -13.84 3.55 -1.62
C GLY A 83 -12.95 3.43 -0.38
N THR A 84 -13.60 3.51 0.77
CA THR A 84 -12.96 3.45 2.09
C THR A 84 -12.93 2.00 2.58
N TYR A 85 -11.75 1.51 2.93
CA TYR A 85 -11.54 0.21 3.56
C TYR A 85 -11.49 0.36 5.09
N TRP A 86 -12.49 -0.18 5.77
CA TRP A 86 -12.66 -0.12 7.22
C TRP A 86 -13.30 -1.41 7.78
N GLY A 87 -12.88 -2.57 7.28
CA GLY A 87 -13.46 -3.86 7.66
C GLY A 87 -14.98 -3.89 7.40
N ALA A 88 -15.78 -4.25 8.39
CA ALA A 88 -17.24 -4.30 8.28
C ALA A 88 -17.91 -2.95 7.96
N ALA A 89 -17.26 -1.82 8.25
CA ALA A 89 -17.77 -0.47 7.98
C ALA A 89 -17.21 0.12 6.66
N SER A 90 -16.72 -0.74 5.77
CA SER A 90 -16.19 -0.31 4.46
C SER A 90 -17.30 0.23 3.55
N THR A 91 -16.88 1.01 2.54
CA THR A 91 -17.73 1.26 1.37
C THR A 91 -18.21 -0.08 0.79
N ALA A 92 -19.45 -0.11 0.29
CA ALA A 92 -20.04 -1.33 -0.29
C ALA A 92 -19.09 -1.99 -1.30
N PHE A 93 -18.93 -3.31 -1.18
CA PHE A 93 -18.05 -4.15 -2.01
C PHE A 93 -16.53 -3.91 -1.87
N CYS A 94 -16.10 -2.88 -1.12
CA CYS A 94 -14.67 -2.57 -0.94
C CYS A 94 -13.98 -3.61 -0.07
N ALA A 95 -14.61 -4.01 1.05
CA ALA A 95 -14.05 -5.01 1.96
C ALA A 95 -13.84 -6.34 1.25
N GLU A 96 -14.82 -6.79 0.47
CA GLU A 96 -14.79 -8.06 -0.25
C GLU A 96 -13.64 -8.11 -1.27
N ILE A 97 -13.37 -6.98 -1.93
CA ILE A 97 -12.28 -6.88 -2.89
C ILE A 97 -10.93 -6.83 -2.20
N VAL A 98 -10.81 -6.04 -1.13
CA VAL A 98 -9.57 -5.98 -0.35
C VAL A 98 -9.30 -7.32 0.31
N GLU A 99 -10.20 -7.85 1.13
CA GLU A 99 -9.99 -9.09 1.91
C GLU A 99 -9.85 -10.34 1.05
N SER A 100 -10.44 -10.37 -0.15
CA SER A 100 -10.22 -11.49 -1.06
C SER A 100 -8.87 -11.43 -1.80
N ALA A 101 -8.16 -10.30 -1.77
CA ALA A 101 -6.90 -10.12 -2.49
C ALA A 101 -5.81 -11.10 -2.02
N ASP A 102 -4.95 -11.48 -2.96
CA ASP A 102 -3.81 -12.37 -2.71
C ASP A 102 -2.49 -11.65 -2.45
N ALA A 103 -2.45 -10.33 -2.69
CA ALA A 103 -1.36 -9.46 -2.27
C ALA A 103 -1.87 -8.03 -1.98
N TYR A 104 -1.23 -7.37 -1.01
CA TYR A 104 -1.61 -6.04 -0.55
C TYR A 104 -0.40 -5.11 -0.58
N ILE A 105 -0.61 -3.84 -0.92
CA ILE A 105 0.30 -2.77 -0.55
C ILE A 105 -0.44 -1.73 0.29
N PHE A 106 -0.05 -1.62 1.57
CA PHE A 106 -0.56 -0.59 2.48
C PHE A 106 0.47 0.54 2.56
N ALA A 107 0.09 1.71 2.05
CA ALA A 107 0.95 2.88 2.05
C ALA A 107 0.63 3.81 3.22
N GLY A 108 1.48 3.79 4.23
CA GLY A 108 1.35 4.61 5.43
C GLY A 108 0.18 4.24 6.34
N PRO A 109 -0.11 2.95 6.60
CA PRO A 109 -1.23 2.56 7.43
C PRO A 109 -1.01 2.98 8.90
N ILE A 110 -2.12 3.15 9.60
CA ILE A 110 -2.15 3.12 11.06
C ILE A 110 -3.13 2.00 11.41
N PHE A 111 -2.61 0.86 11.88
CA PHE A 111 -3.44 -0.21 12.42
C PHE A 111 -3.58 0.01 13.93
N ASN A 112 -4.67 0.64 14.32
CA ASN A 112 -5.13 0.73 15.71
C ASN A 112 -6.38 -0.14 15.90
N ASP A 113 -6.80 -0.32 17.15
CA ASP A 113 -8.05 -0.96 17.56
C ASP A 113 -9.28 -0.47 16.76
N TYR A 114 -9.34 0.83 16.47
CA TYR A 114 -10.43 1.46 15.70
C TYR A 114 -10.42 1.13 14.19
N SER A 115 -9.24 1.12 13.56
CA SER A 115 -9.07 0.84 12.13
C SER A 115 -9.02 -0.66 11.81
N SER A 116 -8.72 -1.49 12.81
CA SER A 116 -8.75 -2.95 12.70
C SER A 116 -10.09 -3.59 13.03
N VAL A 117 -11.10 -2.78 13.37
CA VAL A 117 -12.42 -3.23 13.84
C VAL A 117 -12.26 -4.31 14.91
N GLY A 118 -11.46 -4.00 15.93
CA GLY A 118 -11.17 -4.93 17.03
C GLY A 118 -10.36 -6.18 16.63
N TYR A 119 -9.31 -6.03 15.81
CA TYR A 119 -8.46 -7.14 15.31
C TYR A 119 -9.15 -8.15 14.38
N SER A 120 -10.33 -7.83 13.85
CA SER A 120 -11.08 -8.71 12.93
C SER A 120 -10.63 -8.63 11.48
N LEU A 121 -9.73 -7.71 11.13
CA LEU A 121 -9.16 -7.63 9.78
C LEU A 121 -8.40 -8.93 9.43
N LEU A 122 -8.92 -9.68 8.46
CA LEU A 122 -8.35 -10.93 7.93
C LEU A 122 -7.06 -10.71 7.09
N LEU A 123 -6.34 -9.60 7.32
CA LEU A 123 -5.13 -9.26 6.58
C LEU A 123 -3.98 -10.17 6.98
N LYS A 124 -3.64 -11.07 6.05
CA LYS A 124 -2.49 -11.97 6.17
C LYS A 124 -1.19 -11.19 5.99
N LYS A 125 -0.38 -11.09 7.05
CA LYS A 125 0.89 -10.33 7.03
C LYS A 125 1.84 -10.82 5.95
N ASP A 126 1.87 -12.13 5.68
CA ASP A 126 2.66 -12.75 4.60
C ASP A 126 2.26 -12.28 3.20
N LYS A 127 1.04 -11.76 3.03
CA LYS A 127 0.53 -11.23 1.76
C LYS A 127 0.70 -9.71 1.62
N ALA A 128 1.21 -9.02 2.64
CA ALA A 128 1.20 -7.57 2.70
C ALA A 128 2.58 -6.94 2.55
N ILE A 129 2.66 -5.89 1.74
CA ILE A 129 3.74 -4.91 1.77
C ILE A 129 3.28 -3.74 2.64
N ILE A 130 3.97 -3.50 3.74
CA ILE A 130 3.72 -2.37 4.63
C ILE A 130 4.77 -1.30 4.35
N VAL A 131 4.32 -0.17 3.83
CA VAL A 131 5.17 0.99 3.53
C VAL A 131 4.97 2.01 4.63
N GLU A 132 5.97 2.19 5.47
CA GLU A 132 6.07 3.26 6.46
C GLU A 132 6.83 4.46 5.86
N PRO A 133 6.79 5.66 6.49
CA PRO A 133 7.43 6.86 5.94
C PRO A 133 8.90 6.69 5.53
N ASP A 134 9.67 5.90 6.28
CA ASP A 134 11.11 5.68 6.14
C ASP A 134 11.51 4.18 6.15
N ARG A 135 10.53 3.27 6.02
CA ARG A 135 10.74 1.83 6.09
C ARG A 135 9.76 1.07 5.19
N VAL A 136 10.21 -0.03 4.60
CA VAL A 136 9.35 -0.97 3.84
C VAL A 136 9.49 -2.36 4.42
N VAL A 137 8.38 -3.08 4.60
CA VAL A 137 8.35 -4.48 5.05
C VAL A 137 7.56 -5.29 4.03
N ILE A 138 8.10 -6.42 3.57
CA ILE A 138 7.48 -7.27 2.55
C ILE A 138 7.16 -8.64 3.14
N GLY A 139 5.87 -8.95 3.27
CA GLY A 139 5.40 -10.21 3.83
C GLY A 139 5.93 -10.45 5.26
N ASN A 140 6.24 -11.71 5.55
CA ASN A 140 7.03 -12.09 6.73
C ASN A 140 8.55 -12.06 6.46
N GLY A 141 8.96 -11.41 5.39
CA GLY A 141 10.33 -11.42 4.88
C GLY A 141 11.11 -10.15 5.21
N PRO A 142 11.85 -9.60 4.24
CA PRO A 142 12.82 -8.54 4.50
C PRO A 142 12.14 -7.23 4.92
N ALA A 143 12.84 -6.51 5.79
CA ALA A 143 12.53 -5.14 6.16
C ALA A 143 13.68 -4.23 5.73
N PHE A 144 13.36 -3.16 4.99
CA PHE A 144 14.30 -2.19 4.47
C PHE A 144 14.12 -0.86 5.21
N GLY A 145 15.11 -0.46 6.00
CA GLY A 145 15.13 0.82 6.70
C GLY A 145 15.81 1.94 5.89
N CYS A 146 15.55 3.18 6.27
CA CYS A 146 16.05 4.39 5.60
C CYS A 146 15.68 4.41 4.09
N VAL A 147 14.44 4.00 3.79
CA VAL A 147 13.83 4.03 2.45
C VAL A 147 12.60 4.92 2.53
N LEU A 148 12.64 6.08 1.89
CA LEU A 148 11.52 7.01 1.91
C LEU A 148 10.36 6.48 1.08
N MET A 149 9.15 6.50 1.66
CA MET A 149 7.92 6.04 1.00
C MET A 149 7.73 6.63 -0.40
N LYS A 150 7.96 7.94 -0.56
CA LYS A 150 7.83 8.63 -1.86
C LYS A 150 8.78 8.05 -2.92
N ASP A 151 10.04 7.79 -2.55
CA ASP A 151 11.05 7.29 -3.47
C ASP A 151 10.77 5.81 -3.82
N PHE A 152 10.36 5.02 -2.82
CA PHE A 152 9.94 3.64 -2.99
C PHE A 152 8.76 3.51 -3.95
N LEU A 153 7.67 4.26 -3.72
CA LEU A 153 6.48 4.21 -4.58
C LEU A 153 6.80 4.62 -6.02
N ARG A 154 7.61 5.66 -6.22
CA ARG A 154 8.09 6.08 -7.56
C ARG A 154 8.96 5.03 -8.23
N GLY A 155 9.85 4.37 -7.48
CA GLY A 155 10.67 3.29 -8.00
C GLY A 155 9.82 2.07 -8.40
N LEU A 156 8.87 1.71 -7.54
CA LEU A 156 7.97 0.59 -7.76
C LEU A 156 7.06 0.79 -8.97
N ALA A 157 6.53 2.01 -9.16
CA ALA A 157 5.69 2.34 -10.31
C ALA A 157 6.38 2.07 -11.66
N LYS A 158 7.72 2.17 -11.72
CA LYS A 158 8.52 1.88 -12.93
C LYS A 158 8.74 0.40 -13.20
N LYS A 159 8.52 -0.46 -12.21
CA LYS A 159 8.85 -1.90 -12.26
C LYS A 159 7.62 -2.80 -12.22
N ILE A 160 6.47 -2.25 -11.84
CA ILE A 160 5.23 -3.00 -11.73
C ILE A 160 4.64 -3.28 -13.11
N LYS A 161 4.10 -4.50 -13.29
CA LYS A 161 3.30 -4.85 -14.46
C LYS A 161 1.84 -4.52 -14.17
N LYS A 162 1.15 -3.94 -15.14
CA LYS A 162 -0.26 -3.60 -15.02
C LYS A 162 -1.10 -4.86 -14.75
N ASN A 163 -1.88 -4.86 -13.66
CA ASN A 163 -2.83 -5.92 -13.31
C ASN A 163 -4.15 -5.31 -12.82
N THR A 164 -5.20 -5.44 -13.63
CA THR A 164 -6.53 -4.86 -13.33
C THR A 164 -7.51 -5.89 -12.74
N THR A 165 -7.05 -7.08 -12.37
CA THR A 165 -7.93 -8.20 -11.99
C THR A 165 -8.79 -7.89 -10.78
N ALA A 166 -8.21 -7.33 -9.71
CA ALA A 166 -8.96 -6.95 -8.51
C ALA A 166 -10.03 -5.89 -8.82
N TYR A 167 -9.70 -4.89 -9.63
CA TYR A 167 -10.63 -3.85 -10.03
C TYR A 167 -11.74 -4.38 -10.94
N LYS A 168 -11.43 -5.26 -11.90
CA LYS A 168 -12.45 -5.93 -12.73
C LYS A 168 -13.41 -6.77 -11.89
N ASN A 169 -12.92 -7.42 -10.83
CA ASN A 169 -13.79 -8.15 -9.91
C ASN A 169 -14.72 -7.19 -9.16
N TYR A 170 -14.21 -6.03 -8.72
CA TYR A 170 -15.03 -4.98 -8.12
C TYR A 170 -16.15 -4.53 -9.07
N SER A 171 -15.81 -4.16 -10.31
CA SER A 171 -16.80 -3.69 -11.30
C SER A 171 -17.88 -4.73 -11.64
N ARG A 172 -17.62 -6.03 -11.44
CA ARG A 172 -18.60 -7.11 -11.68
C ARG A 172 -19.60 -7.29 -10.55
N ILE A 173 -19.18 -7.00 -9.31
CA ILE A 173 -20.03 -7.15 -8.11
C ILE A 173 -20.65 -5.83 -7.69
N PHE A 174 -20.09 -4.71 -8.15
CA PHE A 174 -20.60 -3.38 -7.86
C PHE A 174 -21.97 -3.18 -8.50
N VAL A 175 -22.95 -2.87 -7.65
CA VAL A 175 -24.29 -2.48 -8.06
C VAL A 175 -24.42 -0.98 -7.76
N PRO A 176 -24.63 -0.11 -8.78
CA PRO A 176 -24.89 1.31 -8.54
C PRO A 176 -26.13 1.49 -7.67
N GLU A 177 -26.09 2.44 -6.74
CA GLU A 177 -27.31 2.91 -6.09
C GLU A 177 -28.19 3.55 -7.17
N GLY A 178 -29.42 3.03 -7.32
CA GLY A 178 -30.37 3.40 -8.37
C GLY A 178 -30.93 4.80 -8.25
#